data_AF-A0A7J5BP09-F1
#
_entry.id   AF-A0A7J5BP09-F1
#
_cell.length_a   1.000
_cell.length_b   1.000
_cell.length_c   1.000
_cell.angle_alpha   90.00
_cell.angle_beta   90.00
_cell.angle_gamma   90.00
#
_symmetry.space_group_name_H-M   'P 1'
#
loop_
_entity.id
_entity.type
_entity.pdbx_description
1 polymer ?
#
loop_
_entity_poly.entity_id
_entity_poly.type
_entity_poly.pdbx_seq_one_letter_code
_entity_poly.pdbx_strand_id
1 'polypeptide(L)'
;MADLDRWQYLLLMGACLALTLPLEWVLRARVYRRPLRALQAILVTVVVFSIWDIIAIGRGLWHYSPLYTTGIMLPFGFPLEELVFFIVIPLCALLTYEAVGYGLDVLTGLRRRRRTREDEDA
;
A
#
# COMPACT_ATOMS: atom_id res chain seq x y z
N MET A 1 -1.78 -25.64 -13.27
CA MET A 1 -1.41 -24.27 -13.70
C MET A 1 -2.59 -23.31 -13.58
N ALA A 2 -3.80 -23.67 -14.05
CA ALA A 2 -5.01 -22.85 -13.90
C ALA A 2 -5.35 -22.39 -12.47
N ASP A 3 -5.05 -23.21 -11.44
CA ASP A 3 -5.30 -22.80 -10.05
C ASP A 3 -4.38 -21.67 -9.60
N LEU A 4 -3.13 -21.60 -10.07
CA LEU A 4 -2.23 -20.50 -9.74
C LEU A 4 -2.72 -19.19 -10.35
N ASP A 5 -3.26 -19.25 -11.57
CA ASP A 5 -3.76 -18.06 -12.29
C ASP A 5 -4.84 -17.34 -11.49
N ARG A 6 -5.77 -18.09 -10.90
CA ARG A 6 -6.84 -17.54 -10.04
C ARG A 6 -6.32 -16.88 -8.76
N TRP A 7 -5.20 -17.35 -8.22
CA TRP A 7 -4.60 -16.82 -6.99
C TRP A 7 -3.52 -15.77 -7.25
N GLN A 8 -3.06 -15.60 -8.49
CA GLN A 8 -1.95 -14.69 -8.83
C GLN A 8 -2.18 -13.27 -8.31
N TYR A 9 -3.39 -12.75 -8.43
CA TYR A 9 -3.69 -11.41 -7.95
C TYR A 9 -3.54 -11.33 -6.42
N LEU A 10 -4.16 -12.24 -5.68
CA LEU A 10 -4.04 -12.27 -4.22
C LEU A 10 -2.61 -12.58 -3.75
N LEU A 11 -1.87 -13.44 -4.46
CA LEU A 11 -0.46 -13.73 -4.18
C LEU A 11 0.41 -12.51 -4.41
N LEU A 12 0.16 -11.72 -5.47
CA LEU A 12 0.84 -10.47 -5.73
C LEU A 12 0.57 -9.47 -4.60
N MET A 13 -0.68 -9.32 -4.17
CA MET A 13 -1.04 -8.47 -3.04
C MET A 13 -0.37 -8.93 -1.75
N GLY A 14 -0.34 -10.25 -1.49
CA GLY A 14 0.38 -10.84 -0.37
C GLY A 14 1.89 -10.60 -0.44
N ALA A 15 2.49 -10.67 -1.62
CA ALA A 15 3.90 -10.38 -1.84
C ALA A 15 4.22 -8.89 -1.59
N CYS A 16 3.36 -7.97 -2.05
CA CYS A 16 3.49 -6.53 -1.74
C CYS A 16 3.49 -6.27 -0.23
N LEU A 17 2.55 -6.88 0.51
CA LEU A 17 2.55 -6.81 1.97
C LEU A 17 3.82 -7.41 2.56
N ALA A 18 4.20 -8.62 2.16
CA ALA A 18 5.38 -9.30 2.71
C ALA A 18 6.68 -8.53 2.47
N LEU A 19 6.79 -7.80 1.35
CA LEU A 19 7.95 -6.95 1.05
C LEU A 19 7.95 -5.64 1.85
N THR A 20 6.78 -5.05 2.08
CA THR A 20 6.66 -3.77 2.80
C THR A 20 6.57 -3.92 4.33
N LEU A 21 6.10 -5.05 4.85
CA LEU A 21 5.99 -5.34 6.28
C LEU A 21 7.32 -5.20 7.04
N PRO A 22 8.47 -5.70 6.52
CA PRO A 22 9.76 -5.49 7.15
C PRO A 22 10.16 -4.03 7.29
N LEU A 23 9.66 -3.10 6.45
CA LEU A 23 9.99 -1.68 6.56
C LEU A 23 9.48 -1.08 7.87
N GLU A 24 8.33 -1.54 8.40
CA GLU A 24 7.84 -1.10 9.72
C GLU A 24 8.86 -1.44 10.82
N TRP A 25 9.43 -2.64 10.77
CA TRP A 25 10.38 -3.13 11.78
C TRP A 25 11.77 -2.52 11.63
N VAL A 26 12.27 -2.44 10.40
CA VAL A 26 13.63 -1.97 10.10
C VAL A 26 13.76 -0.45 10.23
N LEU A 27 12.72 0.30 9.83
CA LEU A 27 12.78 1.76 9.75
C LEU A 27 11.93 2.46 10.82
N ARG A 28 11.27 1.68 11.70
CA ARG A 28 10.31 2.21 12.70
C ARG A 28 9.31 3.16 12.04
N ALA A 29 8.85 2.84 10.83
CA ALA A 29 7.72 3.54 10.24
C ALA A 29 6.62 3.53 11.32
N ARG A 30 6.11 4.69 11.71
CA ARG A 30 5.19 4.79 12.87
C ARG A 30 3.76 4.55 12.44
N VAL A 31 3.55 3.80 11.36
CA VAL A 31 2.24 3.64 10.71
C VAL A 31 1.29 2.94 11.67
N TYR A 32 1.72 1.85 12.32
CA TYR A 32 0.90 1.18 13.33
C TYR A 32 0.82 1.92 14.68
N ARG A 33 1.57 3.00 14.88
CA ARG A 33 1.44 3.83 16.11
C ARG A 33 0.22 4.75 16.08
N ARG A 34 -0.40 4.98 14.90
CA ARG A 34 -1.64 5.77 14.75
C ARG A 34 -2.66 5.02 13.88
N PRO A 35 -3.15 3.86 14.33
CA PRO A 35 -4.00 2.98 13.53
C PRO A 35 -5.27 3.67 13.06
N LEU A 36 -5.86 4.57 13.87
CA LEU A 36 -7.06 5.32 13.48
C LEU A 36 -6.83 6.22 12.27
N ARG A 37 -5.66 6.87 12.15
CA ARG A 37 -5.38 7.77 11.02
C ARG A 37 -5.09 6.98 9.75
N ALA A 38 -4.33 5.90 9.87
CA ALA A 38 -4.09 4.98 8.77
C ALA A 38 -5.42 4.39 8.28
N LEU A 39 -6.28 3.94 9.20
CA LEU A 39 -7.61 3.44 8.88
C LEU A 39 -8.47 4.49 8.19
N GLN A 40 -8.49 5.74 8.67
CA GLN A 40 -9.23 6.82 8.02
C GLN A 40 -8.73 7.09 6.60
N ALA A 41 -7.42 7.14 6.38
CA ALA A 41 -6.84 7.33 5.05
C ALA A 41 -7.18 6.19 4.10
N ILE A 42 -7.04 4.95 4.57
CA ILE A 42 -7.40 3.75 3.81
C ILE A 42 -8.91 3.75 3.53
N LEU A 43 -9.76 4.05 4.52
CA LEU A 43 -11.21 4.04 4.37
C LEU A 43 -11.68 5.04 3.31
N VAL A 44 -11.14 6.27 3.32
CA VAL A 44 -11.45 7.27 2.29
C VAL A 44 -11.06 6.75 0.91
N THR A 45 -9.89 6.13 0.80
CA THR A 45 -9.40 5.56 -0.46
C THR A 45 -10.32 4.44 -0.95
N VAL A 46 -10.61 3.45 -0.10
CA VAL A 46 -11.51 2.33 -0.39
C VAL A 46 -12.87 2.85 -0.85
N VAL A 47 -13.49 3.77 -0.10
CA VAL A 47 -14.83 4.26 -0.43
C VAL A 47 -14.86 4.97 -1.78
N VAL A 48 -13.94 5.91 -2.01
CA VAL A 48 -13.94 6.72 -3.25
C VAL A 48 -13.67 5.83 -4.46
N PHE A 49 -12.66 4.97 -4.39
CA PHE A 49 -12.27 4.15 -5.54
C PHE A 49 -13.21 2.97 -5.77
N SER A 50 -13.75 2.32 -4.74
CA SER A 50 -14.76 1.27 -4.93
C SER A 50 -16.04 1.83 -5.56
N ILE A 51 -16.50 3.03 -5.17
CA ILE A 51 -17.67 3.65 -5.81
C ILE A 51 -17.39 3.93 -7.28
N TRP A 52 -16.24 4.53 -7.59
CA TRP A 52 -15.84 4.81 -8.96
C TRP A 52 -15.78 3.52 -9.79
N ASP A 53 -15.21 2.46 -9.21
CA ASP A 53 -15.01 1.22 -9.92
C ASP A 53 -16.33 0.49 -10.19
N ILE A 54 -17.22 0.40 -9.21
CA ILE A 54 -18.58 -0.13 -9.38
C ILE A 54 -19.31 0.59 -10.53
N ILE A 55 -19.16 1.92 -10.61
CA ILE A 55 -19.75 2.72 -11.69
C ILE A 55 -19.13 2.36 -13.05
N ALA A 56 -17.81 2.17 -13.11
CA ALA A 56 -17.12 1.86 -14.35
C ALA A 56 -17.47 0.45 -14.88
N ILE A 57 -17.52 -0.54 -13.97
CA ILE A 57 -17.96 -1.92 -14.27
C ILE A 57 -19.42 -1.91 -14.72
N GLY A 58 -20.30 -1.20 -13.98
CA GLY A 58 -21.72 -1.11 -14.32
C GLY A 58 -22.00 -0.41 -15.66
N ARG A 59 -21.09 0.43 -16.14
CA ARG A 59 -21.14 1.05 -17.48
C ARG A 59 -20.47 0.24 -18.57
N GLY A 60 -19.89 -0.92 -18.23
CA GLY A 60 -19.12 -1.74 -19.16
C GLY A 60 -17.88 -1.05 -19.70
N LEU A 61 -17.37 -0.01 -19.02
CA LEU A 61 -16.14 0.68 -19.42
C LEU A 61 -14.94 -0.26 -19.35
N TRP A 62 -14.98 -1.20 -18.42
CA TRP A 62 -13.99 -2.25 -18.29
C TRP A 62 -14.55 -3.43 -17.50
N HIS A 63 -13.88 -4.58 -17.63
CA HIS A 63 -14.28 -5.84 -17.02
C HIS A 63 -13.05 -6.57 -16.52
N TYR A 64 -13.20 -7.33 -15.44
CA TYR A 64 -12.13 -8.16 -14.89
C TYR A 64 -12.10 -9.53 -15.54
N SER A 65 -10.89 -10.04 -15.81
CA SER A 65 -10.71 -11.36 -16.37
C SER A 65 -11.02 -12.43 -15.32
N PRO A 66 -12.00 -13.32 -15.55
CA PRO A 66 -12.37 -14.36 -14.60
C PRO A 66 -11.24 -15.40 -14.39
N LEU A 67 -10.23 -15.40 -15.26
CA LEU A 67 -9.06 -16.29 -15.16
C LEU A 67 -8.13 -15.91 -13.99
N TYR A 68 -8.10 -14.63 -13.60
CA TYR A 68 -7.16 -14.11 -12.60
C TYR A 68 -7.83 -13.67 -11.29
N THR A 69 -9.15 -13.81 -11.21
CA THR A 69 -9.96 -13.49 -10.02
C THR A 69 -10.53 -14.76 -9.43
N THR A 70 -10.67 -14.83 -8.11
CA THR A 70 -11.26 -15.97 -7.39
C THR A 70 -12.70 -16.29 -7.79
N GLY A 71 -13.37 -15.37 -8.47
CA GLY A 71 -14.79 -15.46 -8.82
C GLY A 71 -15.71 -15.03 -7.68
N ILE A 72 -15.16 -14.59 -6.55
CA ILE A 72 -15.93 -14.01 -5.45
C ILE A 72 -16.27 -12.56 -5.82
N MET A 73 -17.53 -12.36 -6.21
CA MET A 73 -18.08 -11.04 -6.52
C MET A 73 -18.85 -10.50 -5.32
N LEU A 74 -18.50 -9.30 -4.89
CA LEU A 74 -19.27 -8.45 -3.98
C LEU A 74 -20.49 -7.87 -4.72
N PRO A 75 -21.42 -7.21 -4.00
CA PRO A 75 -22.57 -6.55 -4.63
C PRO A 75 -22.14 -5.63 -5.78
N PHE A 76 -23.00 -5.52 -6.79
CA PHE A 76 -22.76 -4.72 -8.00
C PHE A 76 -21.62 -5.22 -8.91
N GLY A 77 -21.19 -6.47 -8.76
CA GLY A 77 -20.18 -7.10 -9.64
C GLY A 77 -18.74 -6.70 -9.30
N PHE A 78 -18.51 -6.22 -8.08
CA PHE A 78 -17.20 -5.76 -7.62
C PHE A 78 -16.35 -6.95 -7.15
N PRO A 79 -15.15 -7.21 -7.71
CA PRO A 79 -14.34 -8.35 -7.30
C PRO A 79 -13.80 -8.21 -5.87
N LEU A 80 -13.67 -9.31 -5.14
CA LEU A 80 -13.03 -9.30 -3.82
C LEU A 80 -11.57 -8.81 -3.90
N GLU A 81 -10.86 -9.18 -4.96
CA GLU A 81 -9.47 -8.80 -5.18
C GLU A 81 -9.28 -7.29 -5.23
N GLU A 82 -10.24 -6.57 -5.80
CA GLU A 82 -10.20 -5.11 -5.90
C GLU A 82 -10.41 -4.45 -4.54
N LEU A 83 -11.27 -5.01 -3.69
CA LEU A 83 -11.39 -4.54 -2.32
C LEU A 83 -10.06 -4.73 -1.56
N VAL A 84 -9.41 -5.89 -1.74
CA VAL A 84 -8.09 -6.16 -1.15
C VAL A 84 -7.04 -5.21 -1.71
N PHE A 85 -7.07 -4.93 -3.00
CA PHE A 85 -6.19 -3.97 -3.67
C PHE A 85 -6.28 -2.58 -3.04
N PHE A 86 -7.49 -2.04 -2.89
CA PHE A 86 -7.69 -0.71 -2.30
C PHE A 86 -7.34 -0.61 -0.81
N ILE A 87 -7.18 -1.74 -0.11
CA ILE A 87 -6.69 -1.75 1.27
C ILE A 87 -5.16 -1.83 1.30
N VAL A 88 -4.61 -2.79 0.55
CA VAL A 88 -3.20 -3.14 0.63
C VAL A 88 -2.31 -2.11 -0.06
N ILE A 89 -2.67 -1.61 -1.25
CA ILE A 89 -1.81 -0.64 -1.95
C ILE A 89 -1.63 0.65 -1.16
N PRO A 90 -2.67 1.29 -0.60
CA PRO A 90 -2.49 2.48 0.22
C PRO A 90 -1.68 2.21 1.50
N LEU A 91 -1.83 1.02 2.09
CA LEU A 91 -1.01 0.63 3.24
C LEU A 91 0.47 0.50 2.86
N CYS A 92 0.78 -0.20 1.76
CA CYS A 92 2.13 -0.30 1.22
C CYS A 92 2.71 1.08 0.91
N ALA A 93 1.93 1.96 0.28
CA ALA A 93 2.35 3.32 -0.03
C ALA A 93 2.69 4.13 1.23
N LEU A 94 1.88 4.02 2.29
CA LEU A 94 2.11 4.71 3.55
C LEU A 94 3.38 4.20 4.26
N LEU A 95 3.59 2.88 4.27
CA LEU A 95 4.81 2.26 4.81
C LEU A 95 6.07 2.73 4.06
N THR A 96 6.01 2.77 2.72
CA THR A 96 7.11 3.25 1.90
C THR A 96 7.36 4.75 2.10
N TYR A 97 6.31 5.56 2.23
CA TYR A 97 6.44 7.00 2.46
C TYR A 97 7.17 7.30 3.77
N GLU A 98 6.77 6.65 4.87
CA GLU A 98 7.43 6.78 6.18
C GLU A 98 8.88 6.27 6.15
N ALA A 99 9.13 5.17 5.44
CA ALA A 99 10.47 4.62 5.24
C ALA A 99 11.41 5.62 4.54
N VAL A 100 10.94 6.27 3.48
CA VAL A 100 11.70 7.30 2.76
C VAL A 100 11.92 8.53 3.65
N GLY A 101 10.89 8.97 4.38
CA GLY A 101 10.99 10.08 5.33
C GLY A 101 12.08 9.85 6.38
N TYR A 102 12.09 8.68 7.01
CA TYR A 102 13.12 8.32 7.99
C TYR A 102 14.52 8.27 7.35
N GLY A 103 14.66 7.70 6.15
CA GLY A 103 15.93 7.67 5.43
C GLY A 103 16.49 9.07 5.17
N LEU A 104 15.65 10.02 4.76
CA LEU A 104 16.03 11.42 4.54
C LEU A 104 16.40 12.13 5.85
N ASP A 105 15.66 11.90 6.93
CA ASP A 105 15.96 12.48 8.25
C ASP A 105 17.33 12.01 8.78
N VAL A 106 17.66 10.73 8.61
CA VAL A 106 18.98 10.19 8.97
C VAL A 106 20.07 10.83 8.14
N LEU A 107 19.89 10.92 6.81
CA LEU A 107 20.87 11.53 5.90
C LEU A 107 21.13 13.01 6.22
N THR A 108 20.08 13.77 6.49
CA THR A 108 20.19 15.20 6.83
C THR A 108 20.79 15.42 8.23
N GLY A 109 20.46 14.56 9.20
CA GLY A 109 21.06 14.58 10.54
C GLY A 109 22.57 14.30 10.52
N LEU A 110 23.01 13.35 9.70
CA LEU A 110 24.43 13.05 9.50
C LEU A 110 25.18 14.23 8.86
N ARG A 111 24.56 14.90 7.87
CA ARG A 111 25.14 16.11 7.25
C ARG A 111 25.31 17.24 8.25
N ARG A 112 24.33 17.48 9.13
CA ARG A 112 24.44 18.50 10.19
C ARG A 112 25.57 18.20 11.16
N ARG A 113 25.69 16.96 11.65
CA ARG A 113 26.75 16.57 12.60
C ARG A 113 28.16 16.72 12.02
N ARG A 114 28.34 16.41 10.74
CA ARG A 114 29.64 16.56 10.06
C ARG A 114 30.09 18.03 9.99
N ARG A 115 29.16 18.94 9.68
CA ARG A 115 29.45 20.38 9.58
C ARG A 115 29.90 20.98 10.91
N THR A 116 29.22 20.67 12.01
CA THR A 116 29.63 21.14 13.36
C THR A 116 31.00 20.63 13.79
N ARG A 117 31.44 19.47 13.29
CA ARG A 117 32.76 18.92 13.61
C ARG A 117 33.88 19.60 12.80
N GLU A 118 33.62 19.90 11.53
CA GLU A 118 34.54 20.71 10.70
C GLU A 118 34.70 22.14 11.25
N ASP A 119 33.65 22.72 11.86
CA ASP A 119 33.71 24.03 12.51
C ASP A 119 34.44 24.02 13.88
N GLU A 120 34.46 22.89 14.62
CA GLU A 120 35.20 22.73 15.89
C GLU A 120 36.71 22.50 15.69
N ASP A 121 37.09 21.90 14.55
CA ASP A 121 38.49 21.56 14.22
C ASP A 121 39.24 22.71 13.48
N ALA A 122 38.57 23.85 13.21
CA ALA A 122 39.09 25.01 12.48
C ALA A 122 39.43 26.21 13.38
#